data_AF-A0A925XPF7-F1
#
_entry.id   AF-A0A925XPF7-F1
#
_cell.length_a   1.000
_cell.length_b   1.000
_cell.length_c   1.000
_cell.angle_alpha   90.00
_cell.angle_beta   90.00
_cell.angle_gamma   90.00
#
_symmetry.space_group_name_H-M   'P 1'
#
loop_
_entity.id
_entity.type
_entity.pdbx_description
1 polymer ?
#
loop_
_entity_poly.entity_id
_entity_poly.type
_entity_poly.pdbx_seq_one_letter_code
_entity_poly.pdbx_strand_id
1 'polypeptide(L)' 'MTLKLRRSIGAGSFALAIASIGWLLLGMFDVVPLVLQLPGESTLRSHATAAVACLMVAAWGFWDA' A
#
# COMPACT_ATOMS: atom_id res chain seq x y z
N MET A 1 9.49 20.99 -6.15
CA MET A 1 9.44 19.59 -6.66
C MET A 1 8.89 19.63 -8.08
N THR A 2 9.58 19.08 -9.07
CA THR A 2 9.07 19.11 -10.46
C THR A 2 7.85 18.20 -10.58
N LEU A 3 6.84 18.59 -11.36
CA LEU A 3 5.60 17.81 -11.55
C LEU A 3 5.90 16.35 -11.98
N LYS A 4 6.93 16.18 -12.81
CA LYS A 4 7.43 14.87 -13.27
C LYS A 4 7.95 14.00 -12.12
N LEU A 5 8.69 14.58 -11.16
CA LEU A 5 9.21 13.84 -10.01
C LEU A 5 8.09 13.39 -9.08
N ARG A 6 7.09 14.24 -8.84
CA ARG A 6 5.93 13.95 -7.99
C ARG A 6 5.07 12.83 -8.59
N ARG A 7 4.83 12.86 -9.91
CA ARG A 7 4.17 11.76 -10.65
C ARG A 7 4.95 10.45 -10.62
N SER A 8 6.28 10.50 -10.73
CA SER A 8 7.11 9.29 -10.65
C SER A 8 6.99 8.61 -9.28
N ILE A 9 7.03 9.39 -8.20
CA ILE A 9 6.82 8.88 -6.84
C ILE A 9 5.39 8.36 -6.66
N GLY A 10 4.39 9.05 -7.20
CA GLY A 10 3.00 8.60 -7.21
C GLY A 10 2.83 7.25 -7.90
N ALA A 11 3.44 7.07 -9.08
CA ALA A 11 3.41 5.82 -9.83
C ALA A 11 4.12 4.68 -9.10
N GLY A 12 5.28 4.93 -8.49
CA GLY A 12 5.98 3.94 -7.68
C GLY A 12 5.17 3.50 -6.46
N SER A 13 4.56 4.47 -5.77
CA SER A 13 3.69 4.22 -4.60
C SER A 13 2.43 3.45 -4.99
N PHE A 14 1.88 3.72 -6.17
CA PHE A 14 0.71 3.03 -6.71
C PHE A 14 1.00 1.57 -7.04
N ALA A 15 2.15 1.29 -7.67
CA ALA A 15 2.59 -0.09 -7.92
C ALA A 15 2.79 -0.85 -6.59
N LEU A 16 3.37 -0.20 -5.58
CA LEU A 16 3.56 -0.77 -4.26
C LEU A 16 2.22 -1.02 -3.54
N ALA A 17 1.24 -0.13 -3.69
CA ALA A 17 -0.11 -0.31 -3.18
C ALA A 17 -0.80 -1.54 -3.79
N ILE A 18 -0.70 -1.72 -5.12
CA ILE A 18 -1.24 -2.92 -5.80
C ILE A 18 -0.56 -4.19 -5.27
N ALA A 19 0.77 -4.15 -5.10
CA ALA A 19 1.49 -5.28 -4.53
C ALA A 19 1.02 -5.61 -3.10
N SER A 20 0.83 -4.60 -2.24
CA SER A 20 0.27 -4.80 -0.89
C SER A 20 -1.16 -5.32 -0.91
N ILE A 21 -2.01 -4.88 -1.84
CA ILE A 21 -3.37 -5.40 -1.99
C ILE A 21 -3.33 -6.88 -2.42
N GLY A 22 -2.52 -7.22 -3.42
CA GLY A 22 -2.34 -8.61 -3.85
C GLY A 22 -1.81 -9.50 -2.72
N TRP A 23 -0.88 -8.99 -1.93
CA TRP A 23 -0.37 -9.66 -0.74
C TRP A 23 -1.44 -9.86 0.33
N LEU A 24 -2.30 -8.87 0.56
CA LEU A 24 -3.44 -8.98 1.49
C LEU A 24 -4.41 -10.09 1.06
N LEU A 25 -4.74 -10.14 -0.24
CA LEU A 25 -5.58 -11.19 -0.80
C LEU A 25 -4.94 -12.58 -0.60
N LEU A 26 -3.65 -12.75 -0.93
CA LEU A 26 -2.95 -14.02 -0.71
C LEU A 26 -2.92 -14.43 0.77
N GLY A 27 -2.69 -13.48 1.68
CA GLY A 27 -2.72 -13.73 3.12
C GLY A 27 -4.10 -14.05 3.65
N MET A 28 -5.17 -13.55 3.01
CA MET A 28 -6.55 -13.91 3.33
C MET A 28 -6.90 -15.34 2.89
N PHE A 29 -6.28 -15.84 1.81
CA PHE A 29 -6.38 -17.23 1.35
C PHE A 29 -5.37 -18.18 2.00
N ASP A 30 -4.63 -17.72 3.02
CA ASP A 30 -3.60 -18.48 3.74
C ASP A 30 -2.47 -19.04 2.83
N VAL A 31 -2.30 -18.45 1.64
CA VAL A 31 -1.27 -18.85 0.66
C VAL A 31 0.11 -18.36 1.10
N VAL A 32 0.15 -17.21 1.77
CA VAL A 32 1.37 -16.56 2.27
C VAL A 32 1.13 -15.98 3.66
N PRO A 33 2.01 -16.22 4.64
CA PRO A 33 1.84 -15.68 5.98
C PRO A 33 1.94 -14.14 6.00
N LEU A 34 0.97 -13.51 6.65
CA LEU A 34 0.95 -12.07 6.90
C LEU A 34 2.04 -11.70 7.91
N VAL A 35 3.07 -10.98 7.46
CA VAL A 35 4.31 -10.72 8.24
C VAL A 35 4.14 -9.58 9.26
N LEU A 36 3.32 -8.56 8.96
CA LEU A 36 2.96 -7.53 9.94
C LEU A 36 1.95 -8.05 10.98
N GLN A 37 2.46 -8.50 12.11
CA GLN A 37 1.69 -8.71 13.34
C GLN A 37 1.88 -7.51 14.27
N LEU A 38 0.85 -6.67 14.41
CA LEU A 38 0.79 -5.70 15.50
C LEU A 38 0.12 -6.36 16.71
N PRO A 39 0.76 -6.34 17.90
CA PRO A 39 0.15 -6.89 19.11
C PRO A 39 -1.16 -6.14 19.42
N GLY A 40 -2.27 -6.88 19.51
CA GLY A 40 -3.60 -6.33 19.79
C GLY A 40 -4.45 -5.98 18.56
N GLU A 41 -3.93 -6.12 17.32
CA GLU A 41 -4.70 -5.97 16.09
C GLU A 41 -4.68 -7.23 15.22
N SER A 42 -5.68 -7.40 14.36
CA SER A 42 -5.65 -8.47 13.37
C SER A 42 -4.58 -8.19 12.31
N THR A 43 -3.85 -9.24 11.91
CA THR A 43 -2.85 -9.20 10.81
C THR A 43 -3.44 -8.69 9.50
N LEU A 44 -4.74 -8.92 9.29
CA LEU A 44 -5.47 -8.43 8.13
C LEU A 44 -5.60 -6.90 8.17
N ARG A 45 -5.87 -6.33 9.34
CA ARG A 45 -6.03 -4.88 9.51
C ARG A 45 -4.70 -4.15 9.36
N SER A 46 -3.61 -4.68 9.92
CA SER A 46 -2.27 -4.07 9.80
C SER A 46 -1.77 -4.02 8.35
N HIS A 47 -2.08 -5.03 7.53
CA HIS A 47 -1.72 -5.00 6.11
C HIS A 47 -2.66 -4.10 5.30
N ALA A 48 -3.94 -4.06 5.64
CA ALA A 48 -4.88 -3.15 5.00
C ALA A 48 -4.47 -1.69 5.24
N THR A 49 -4.05 -1.31 6.45
CA THR A 49 -3.57 0.04 6.74
C THR A 49 -2.28 0.38 5.98
N ALA A 50 -1.37 -0.58 5.79
CA ALA A 50 -0.18 -0.40 4.96
C ALA A 50 -0.51 -0.15 3.48
N ALA A 51 -1.49 -0.89 2.92
CA ALA A 51 -1.97 -0.68 1.56
C ALA A 51 -2.62 0.71 1.40
N VAL A 52 -3.45 1.12 2.37
CA VAL A 52 -4.07 2.45 2.40
C VAL A 52 -3.00 3.55 2.49
N ALA A 53 -1.97 3.39 3.32
CA ALA A 53 -0.88 4.35 3.40
C ALA A 53 -0.16 4.52 2.05
N CYS A 54 0.12 3.41 1.35
CA CYS A 54 0.71 3.46 0.00
C CYS A 54 -0.22 4.17 -1.00
N LEU A 55 -1.53 3.91 -0.94
CA LEU A 55 -2.53 4.59 -1.77
C LEU A 55 -2.63 6.08 -1.48
N MET A 56 -2.51 6.51 -0.22
CA MET A 56 -2.51 7.93 0.13
C MET A 56 -1.29 8.66 -0.46
N VAL A 57 -0.11 8.04 -0.42
CA VAL A 57 1.09 8.60 -1.06
C VAL A 57 0.95 8.62 -2.58
N ALA A 58 0.37 7.58 -3.16
CA ALA A 58 0.05 7.55 -4.59
C ALA A 58 -0.92 8.66 -4.99
N ALA A 59 -2.00 8.82 -4.23
CA ALA A 59 -3.01 9.87 -4.43
C ALA A 59 -2.35 11.26 -4.35
N TRP A 60 -1.49 11.51 -3.35
CA TRP A 60 -0.73 12.75 -3.28
C TRP A 60 0.22 12.96 -4.47
N GLY A 61 0.81 11.89 -5.01
CA GLY A 61 1.68 11.96 -6.18
C GLY A 61 0.95 12.30 -7.49
N PHE A 62 -0.31 11.89 -7.62
CA PHE A 62 -1.17 12.17 -8.76
C PHE A 62 -2.09 13.39 -8.58
N TRP A 63 -2.18 13.92 -7.36
CA TRP A 63 -3.01 15.09 -7.05
C TRP A 63 -2.50 16.33 -7.78
N ASP A 64 -3.18 16.68 -8.87
CA ASP A 64 -3.06 18.00 -9.50
C ASP A 64 -3.70 19.03 -8.57
N ALA A 65 -2.90 20.03 -8.18
CA ALA A 65 -3.32 21.16 -7.35
C ALA A 65 -3.54 22.39 -8.22
#